data_AF-A0A7C3FR09-F1
#
_entry.id   AF-A0A7C3FR09-F1
#
_cell.length_a   1.000
_cell.length_b   1.000
_cell.length_c   1.000
_cell.angle_alpha   90.00
_cell.angle_beta   90.00
_cell.angle_gamma   90.00
#
_symmetry.space_group_name_H-M   'P 1'
#
loop_
_entity.id
_entity.type
_entity.pdbx_description
1 polymer ?
#
loop_
_entity_poly.entity_id
_entity_poly.type
_entity_poly.pdbx_seq_one_letter_code
_entity_poly.pdbx_strand_id
1 'polypeptide(L)'
;MRRRILLTAPAIFILISLLTTTLIALAAGVVSEFQVTTDVNTQWRPMVYDRYVVWQDQRNGNADIYGYDLSTSTEFPISTNFFNQEHPTIYGDTVVWYDWRNGNADIYGYSLSGGTEFPITLNPNNQRLPVIWGDYVVWNDWRNGNWDVYGYQLSTSTEFPITVNAAHQYFPRTGGNYAVWWDERNGMGNWDIYGYNFATSTEFPICLEPGNQGYPAVHGNIVAWIDDRNGNWDIYGYNIATGTEFPIVTDPADQFRPWVSYDLVTWFDMRNGNQDIYGYRISTGEEFQITTDGSDQRHPAVHCEKVLWHDRRDGDYNIYGATVDFNFCGTPILPDTGFAPRQVQTLPLQPASNAYSDTAMVLEIPSLNVSQPIVGVPQTSTGWNVTWLDGDIGYLNGTAFPTWTGNTALTGHVYEADGEPGPFVDLGKLLWGREVYIHAWGMKYIYEVRSISWWTDPEDISAITRHEDYDWITLITCRRYDEKTDSFKYRTVVRAVLVGVESE
;
A
#
# COMPACT_ATOMS: atom_id res chain seq x y z
N MET A 1 -13.82 -85.39 -30.15
CA MET A 1 -12.77 -84.36 -30.35
C MET A 1 -13.36 -83.01 -29.98
N ARG A 2 -12.74 -82.28 -29.03
CA ARG A 2 -12.69 -80.81 -28.82
C ARG A 2 -13.88 -79.95 -29.35
N ARG A 3 -14.51 -79.04 -28.61
CA ARG A 3 -13.97 -78.00 -27.71
C ARG A 3 -15.14 -77.34 -26.96
N ARG A 4 -15.02 -77.14 -25.64
CA ARG A 4 -15.79 -76.14 -24.88
C ARG A 4 -15.07 -74.79 -25.03
N ILE A 5 -15.80 -73.75 -25.41
CA ILE A 5 -15.32 -72.36 -25.47
C ILE A 5 -15.63 -71.72 -24.11
N LEU A 6 -14.59 -71.30 -23.38
CA LEU A 6 -14.74 -70.45 -22.20
C LEU A 6 -14.78 -68.98 -22.67
N LEU A 7 -15.83 -68.27 -22.26
CA LEU A 7 -15.93 -66.82 -22.34
C LEU A 7 -15.30 -66.21 -21.08
N THR A 8 -14.29 -65.35 -21.26
CA THR A 8 -13.68 -64.55 -20.18
C THR A 8 -14.30 -63.15 -20.19
N ALA A 9 -14.84 -62.70 -19.05
CA ALA A 9 -15.34 -61.34 -18.84
C ALA A 9 -14.16 -60.35 -18.65
N PRO A 10 -14.27 -59.08 -19.07
CA PRO A 10 -13.24 -58.09 -18.84
C PRO A 10 -13.36 -57.48 -17.43
N ALA A 11 -12.22 -57.36 -16.74
CA ALA A 11 -12.10 -56.67 -15.46
C ALA A 11 -12.08 -55.15 -15.68
N ILE A 12 -13.01 -54.44 -15.05
CA ILE A 12 -13.04 -52.97 -14.98
C ILE A 12 -12.12 -52.54 -13.84
N PHE A 13 -11.00 -51.90 -14.17
CA PHE A 13 -10.16 -51.20 -13.20
C PHE A 13 -10.75 -49.81 -12.95
N ILE A 14 -11.26 -49.57 -11.74
CA ILE A 14 -11.63 -48.23 -11.28
C ILE A 14 -10.34 -47.58 -10.75
N LEU A 15 -9.84 -46.58 -11.48
CA LEU A 15 -8.76 -45.71 -11.01
C LEU A 15 -9.36 -44.73 -9.99
N ILE A 16 -9.08 -44.95 -8.70
CA ILE A 16 -9.37 -43.96 -7.66
C ILE A 16 -8.19 -42.99 -7.65
N SER A 17 -8.34 -41.79 -8.22
CA SER A 17 -7.34 -40.73 -8.05
C SER A 17 -7.44 -40.20 -6.62
N LEU A 18 -6.48 -40.57 -5.77
CA LEU A 18 -6.27 -39.86 -4.52
C LEU A 18 -5.76 -38.45 -4.86
N LEU A 19 -6.62 -37.43 -4.72
CA LEU A 19 -6.16 -36.06 -4.56
C LEU A 19 -5.45 -35.98 -3.20
N THR A 20 -4.12 -36.04 -3.22
CA THR A 20 -3.31 -35.64 -2.08
C THR A 20 -3.29 -34.12 -2.05
N THR A 21 -4.09 -33.50 -1.19
CA THR A 21 -3.88 -32.10 -0.82
C THR A 21 -2.59 -32.04 -0.02
N THR A 22 -1.50 -31.63 -0.66
CA THR A 22 -0.29 -31.21 0.06
C THR A 22 -0.66 -30.00 0.91
N LEU A 23 -0.64 -30.16 2.24
CA LEU A 23 -0.61 -29.02 3.14
C LEU A 23 0.74 -28.34 2.94
N ILE A 24 0.76 -27.18 2.29
CA ILE A 24 1.91 -26.28 2.33
C ILE A 24 1.89 -25.67 3.74
N ALA A 25 2.91 -25.98 4.54
CA ALA A 25 3.09 -25.31 5.81
C ALA A 25 3.55 -23.87 5.51
N LEU A 26 2.71 -22.89 5.86
CA LEU A 26 3.09 -21.49 5.79
C LEU A 26 4.05 -21.16 6.94
N ALA A 27 4.95 -20.20 6.70
CA ALA A 27 5.78 -19.65 7.75
C ALA A 27 4.91 -18.87 8.78
N ALA A 28 5.43 -18.73 10.00
CA ALA A 28 4.79 -17.88 11.00
C ALA A 28 4.68 -16.44 10.48
N GLY A 29 3.53 -15.80 10.68
CA GLY A 29 3.28 -14.44 10.16
C GLY A 29 2.79 -14.37 8.71
N VAL A 30 2.63 -15.51 8.02
CA VAL A 30 2.17 -15.58 6.62
C VAL A 30 0.78 -16.20 6.54
N VAL A 31 -0.16 -15.47 5.96
CA VAL A 31 -1.57 -15.88 5.81
C VAL A 31 -1.77 -16.71 4.55
N SER A 32 -1.15 -16.29 3.43
CA SER A 32 -1.28 -16.98 2.14
C SER A 32 -0.15 -16.60 1.20
N GLU A 33 0.27 -17.53 0.36
CA GLU A 33 1.08 -17.26 -0.84
C GLU A 33 0.20 -17.31 -2.10
N PHE A 34 0.57 -16.53 -3.11
CA PHE A 34 -0.08 -16.49 -4.41
C PHE A 34 0.92 -16.20 -5.53
N GLN A 35 0.60 -16.67 -6.74
CA GLN A 35 1.32 -16.33 -7.95
C GLN A 35 0.64 -15.13 -8.63
N VAL A 36 1.41 -14.13 -9.08
CA VAL A 36 0.86 -12.92 -9.71
C VAL A 36 0.59 -13.14 -11.19
N THR A 37 1.49 -13.78 -11.91
CA THR A 37 1.36 -14.04 -13.35
C THR A 37 1.75 -15.47 -13.69
N THR A 38 1.15 -16.03 -14.75
CA THR A 38 1.40 -17.40 -15.21
C THR A 38 2.14 -17.44 -16.55
N ASP A 39 2.64 -16.28 -17.00
CA ASP A 39 3.46 -16.21 -18.22
C ASP A 39 4.75 -17.02 -18.01
N VAL A 40 5.18 -17.73 -19.05
CA VAL A 40 6.29 -18.69 -18.99
C VAL A 40 7.66 -18.07 -19.19
N ASN A 41 7.72 -16.79 -19.58
CA ASN A 41 8.99 -16.10 -19.79
C ASN A 41 9.52 -15.55 -18.46
N THR A 42 10.65 -14.84 -18.49
CA THR A 42 11.19 -14.21 -17.29
C THR A 42 10.40 -12.97 -16.89
N GLN A 43 9.90 -12.94 -15.65
CA GLN A 43 9.36 -11.77 -14.97
C GLN A 43 10.22 -11.42 -13.74
N TRP A 44 10.48 -10.14 -13.52
CA TRP A 44 11.44 -9.69 -12.52
C TRP A 44 11.15 -8.30 -11.99
N ARG A 45 11.66 -8.03 -10.79
CA ARG A 45 11.55 -6.73 -10.09
C ARG A 45 10.09 -6.30 -9.91
N PRO A 46 9.28 -7.12 -9.22
CA PRO A 46 7.91 -6.73 -8.93
C PRO A 46 7.92 -5.56 -7.96
N MET A 47 6.93 -4.70 -8.10
CA MET A 47 6.65 -3.58 -7.22
C MET A 47 5.16 -3.55 -6.93
N VAL A 48 4.78 -3.18 -5.72
CA VAL A 48 3.38 -3.17 -5.27
C VAL A 48 3.04 -1.85 -4.62
N TYR A 49 1.86 -1.32 -4.96
CA TYR A 49 1.23 -0.22 -4.25
C TYR A 49 -0.29 -0.44 -4.28
N ASP A 50 -0.90 -0.44 -3.10
CA ASP A 50 -2.33 -0.75 -2.90
C ASP A 50 -2.77 -2.07 -3.60
N ARG A 51 -3.58 -1.98 -4.65
CA ARG A 51 -4.10 -3.10 -5.46
C ARG A 51 -3.27 -3.41 -6.69
N TYR A 52 -2.31 -2.55 -7.06
CA TYR A 52 -1.56 -2.68 -8.30
C TYR A 52 -0.20 -3.34 -8.05
N VAL A 53 0.12 -4.28 -8.91
CA VAL A 53 1.45 -4.88 -9.03
C VAL A 53 2.01 -4.51 -10.38
N VAL A 54 3.26 -4.08 -10.45
CA VAL A 54 3.96 -3.80 -11.71
C VAL A 54 5.29 -4.53 -11.75
N TRP A 55 5.73 -4.99 -12.92
CA TRP A 55 6.97 -5.73 -13.06
C TRP A 55 7.57 -5.56 -14.46
N GLN A 56 8.83 -5.95 -14.56
CA GLN A 56 9.54 -6.04 -15.83
C GLN A 56 9.28 -7.42 -16.45
N ASP A 57 8.90 -7.47 -17.72
CA ASP A 57 8.40 -8.67 -18.40
C ASP A 57 9.18 -8.95 -19.69
N GLN A 58 9.53 -10.21 -19.95
CA GLN A 58 10.30 -10.60 -21.15
C GLN A 58 9.47 -11.33 -22.22
N ARG A 59 8.15 -11.38 -22.10
CA ARG A 59 7.29 -12.19 -22.99
C ARG A 59 7.34 -11.80 -24.47
N ASN A 60 7.76 -10.57 -24.78
CA ASN A 60 7.85 -10.04 -26.14
C ASN A 60 9.28 -10.07 -26.73
N GLY A 61 10.24 -10.69 -26.04
CA GLY A 61 11.63 -10.84 -26.50
C GLY A 61 12.55 -9.65 -26.18
N ASN A 62 12.01 -8.60 -25.57
CA ASN A 62 12.67 -7.46 -24.95
C ASN A 62 12.07 -7.25 -23.56
N ALA A 63 12.66 -6.35 -22.76
CA ALA A 63 12.07 -5.98 -21.49
C ALA A 63 10.92 -4.98 -21.68
N ASP A 64 9.73 -5.34 -21.21
CA ASP A 64 8.52 -4.53 -21.20
C ASP A 64 8.07 -4.25 -19.76
N ILE A 65 7.13 -3.33 -19.56
CA ILE A 65 6.47 -3.12 -18.26
C ILE A 65 5.02 -3.61 -18.34
N TYR A 66 4.66 -4.48 -17.41
CA TYR A 66 3.30 -4.97 -17.23
C TYR A 66 2.76 -4.62 -15.84
N GLY A 67 1.44 -4.55 -15.75
CA GLY A 67 0.69 -4.33 -14.53
C GLY A 67 -0.33 -5.44 -14.30
N TYR A 68 -0.67 -5.66 -13.03
CA TYR A 68 -1.74 -6.53 -12.58
C TYR A 68 -2.57 -5.81 -11.52
N ASP A 69 -3.88 -5.88 -11.69
CA ASP A 69 -4.84 -5.37 -10.73
C ASP A 69 -5.36 -6.52 -9.87
N LEU A 70 -4.92 -6.56 -8.62
CA LEU A 70 -5.26 -7.61 -7.65
C LEU A 70 -6.76 -7.69 -7.36
N SER A 71 -7.49 -6.58 -7.48
CA SER A 71 -8.92 -6.56 -7.14
C SER A 71 -9.81 -7.10 -8.27
N THR A 72 -9.38 -6.92 -9.52
CA THR A 72 -10.11 -7.41 -10.70
C THR A 72 -9.52 -8.70 -11.26
N SER A 73 -8.34 -9.09 -10.77
CA SER A 73 -7.54 -10.20 -11.29
C SER A 73 -7.24 -10.03 -12.78
N THR A 74 -6.88 -8.82 -13.21
CA THR A 74 -6.59 -8.51 -14.60
C THR A 74 -5.15 -8.06 -14.79
N GLU A 75 -4.50 -8.64 -15.79
CA GLU A 75 -3.19 -8.23 -16.27
C GLU A 75 -3.35 -7.26 -17.45
N PHE A 76 -2.50 -6.23 -17.51
CA PHE A 76 -2.51 -5.24 -18.58
C PHE A 76 -1.08 -4.75 -18.92
N PRO A 77 -0.79 -4.44 -20.19
CA PRO A 77 0.48 -3.84 -20.57
C PRO A 77 0.53 -2.37 -20.13
N ILE A 78 1.68 -1.93 -19.61
CA ILE A 78 1.97 -0.52 -19.31
C ILE A 78 2.81 0.09 -20.43
N SER A 79 3.89 -0.59 -20.80
CA SER A 79 4.73 -0.20 -21.95
C SER A 79 5.28 -1.45 -22.63
N THR A 80 5.18 -1.48 -23.96
CA THR A 80 5.64 -2.58 -24.83
C THR A 80 6.42 -2.05 -26.02
N ASN A 81 7.25 -1.03 -25.76
CA ASN A 81 8.04 -0.39 -26.81
C ASN A 81 9.15 -1.36 -27.27
N PHE A 82 9.56 -1.28 -28.54
CA PHE A 82 10.54 -2.19 -29.15
C PHE A 82 11.89 -2.30 -28.43
N PHE A 83 12.28 -1.27 -27.68
CA PHE A 83 13.52 -1.26 -26.89
C PHE A 83 13.28 -1.81 -25.48
N ASN A 84 14.27 -1.78 -24.59
CA ASN A 84 14.06 -2.22 -23.21
C ASN A 84 13.37 -1.12 -22.37
N GLN A 85 12.42 -1.53 -21.54
CA GLN A 85 11.87 -0.82 -20.40
C GLN A 85 12.19 -1.60 -19.13
N GLU A 86 12.79 -0.97 -18.13
CA GLU A 86 13.36 -1.70 -17.00
C GLU A 86 13.15 -0.94 -15.67
N HIS A 87 13.17 -1.70 -14.56
CA HIS A 87 12.96 -1.18 -13.20
C HIS A 87 11.70 -0.30 -13.06
N PRO A 88 10.50 -0.87 -13.24
CA PRO A 88 9.30 -0.14 -12.90
C PRO A 88 9.23 0.08 -11.39
N THR A 89 8.68 1.21 -10.99
CA THR A 89 8.25 1.50 -9.60
C THR A 89 6.91 2.22 -9.64
N ILE A 90 6.13 2.12 -8.55
CA ILE A 90 4.75 2.61 -8.50
C ILE A 90 4.47 3.33 -7.18
N TYR A 91 3.74 4.44 -7.28
CA TYR A 91 3.11 5.11 -6.15
C TYR A 91 1.81 5.77 -6.60
N GLY A 92 0.71 5.48 -5.90
CA GLY A 92 -0.61 6.01 -6.25
C GLY A 92 -1.00 5.61 -7.68
N ASP A 93 -1.31 6.62 -8.49
CA ASP A 93 -1.71 6.45 -9.90
C ASP A 93 -0.53 6.36 -10.88
N THR A 94 0.71 6.58 -10.42
CA THR A 94 1.86 6.77 -11.31
C THR A 94 2.84 5.61 -11.24
N VAL A 95 3.16 5.05 -12.41
CA VAL A 95 4.23 4.07 -12.62
C VAL A 95 5.39 4.75 -13.32
N VAL A 96 6.64 4.58 -12.87
CA VAL A 96 7.84 5.13 -13.51
C VAL A 96 8.88 4.05 -13.78
N TRP A 97 9.61 4.14 -14.89
CA TRP A 97 10.65 3.20 -15.31
C TRP A 97 11.73 3.92 -16.10
N TYR A 98 12.86 3.26 -16.38
CA TYR A 98 13.80 3.77 -17.38
C TYR A 98 13.68 3.03 -18.70
N ASP A 99 13.82 3.78 -19.79
CA ASP A 99 13.44 3.40 -21.14
C ASP A 99 14.57 3.69 -22.12
N TRP A 100 14.84 2.74 -23.02
CA TRP A 100 15.93 2.83 -23.99
C TRP A 100 15.50 3.33 -25.38
N ARG A 101 14.25 3.77 -25.55
CA ARG A 101 13.67 4.12 -26.86
C ARG A 101 14.37 5.27 -27.60
N ASN A 102 15.16 6.10 -26.91
CA ASN A 102 15.83 7.26 -27.51
C ASN A 102 17.36 7.06 -27.72
N GLY A 103 17.88 5.84 -27.50
CA GLY A 103 19.29 5.50 -27.70
C GLY A 103 20.18 5.68 -26.45
N ASN A 104 19.65 6.31 -25.41
CA ASN A 104 20.14 6.36 -24.03
C ASN A 104 19.01 5.93 -23.10
N ALA A 105 19.32 5.65 -21.83
CA ALA A 105 18.30 5.41 -20.82
C ALA A 105 17.69 6.75 -20.39
N ASP A 106 16.38 6.93 -20.58
CA ASP A 106 15.59 8.07 -20.13
C ASP A 106 14.56 7.62 -19.09
N ILE A 107 13.99 8.53 -18.29
CA ILE A 107 12.92 8.17 -17.34
C ILE A 107 11.56 8.54 -17.92
N TYR A 108 10.66 7.56 -17.92
CA TYR A 108 9.26 7.73 -18.32
C TYR A 108 8.32 7.40 -17.16
N GLY A 109 7.11 7.96 -17.24
CA GLY A 109 6.00 7.72 -16.33
C GLY A 109 4.74 7.30 -17.10
N TYR A 110 3.81 6.67 -16.40
CA TYR A 110 2.49 6.26 -16.89
C TYR A 110 1.44 6.55 -15.83
N SER A 111 0.33 7.17 -16.23
CA SER A 111 -0.85 7.33 -15.38
C SER A 111 -1.79 6.15 -15.58
N LEU A 112 -2.07 5.41 -14.50
CA LEU A 112 -2.97 4.25 -14.52
C LEU A 112 -4.41 4.64 -14.86
N SER A 113 -4.89 5.73 -14.28
CA SER A 113 -6.24 6.27 -14.52
C SER A 113 -6.38 6.91 -15.91
N GLY A 114 -5.34 7.60 -16.39
CA GLY A 114 -5.33 8.28 -17.69
C GLY A 114 -4.99 7.36 -18.86
N GLY A 115 -4.29 6.25 -18.62
CA GLY A 115 -3.86 5.31 -19.63
C GLY A 115 -2.77 5.84 -20.57
N THR A 116 -1.98 6.83 -20.12
CA THR A 116 -1.02 7.56 -20.97
C THR A 116 0.38 7.59 -20.39
N GLU A 117 1.37 7.34 -21.26
CA GLU A 117 2.79 7.56 -20.97
C GLU A 117 3.17 9.05 -21.07
N PHE A 118 4.15 9.49 -20.26
CA PHE A 118 4.74 10.82 -20.32
C PHE A 118 6.23 10.77 -19.93
N PRO A 119 7.10 11.61 -20.51
CA PRO A 119 8.50 11.66 -20.10
C PRO A 119 8.66 12.38 -18.76
N ILE A 120 9.53 11.86 -17.89
CA ILE A 120 9.99 12.55 -16.67
C ILE A 120 11.26 13.36 -17.01
N THR A 121 12.23 12.73 -17.67
CA THR A 121 13.44 13.41 -18.16
C THR A 121 13.95 12.73 -19.42
N LEU A 122 14.51 13.53 -20.33
CA LEU A 122 15.05 13.13 -21.64
C LEU A 122 16.48 13.66 -21.81
N ASN A 123 17.26 13.66 -20.72
CA ASN A 123 18.60 14.22 -20.78
C ASN A 123 19.48 13.33 -21.68
N PRO A 124 20.31 13.87 -22.58
CA PRO A 124 21.06 13.09 -23.58
C PRO A 124 22.00 11.99 -23.05
N ASN A 125 22.26 11.93 -21.75
CA ASN A 125 23.07 10.89 -21.10
C ASN A 125 22.18 9.80 -20.48
N ASN A 126 22.72 8.89 -19.69
CA ASN A 126 21.90 7.84 -19.06
C ASN A 126 21.23 8.34 -17.77
N GLN A 127 19.95 8.05 -17.61
CA GLN A 127 19.18 8.13 -16.37
C GLN A 127 18.62 6.74 -16.05
N ARG A 128 18.83 6.25 -14.82
CA ARG A 128 18.48 4.88 -14.44
C ARG A 128 17.93 4.79 -13.03
N LEU A 129 17.33 3.64 -12.73
CA LEU A 129 16.86 3.28 -11.40
C LEU A 129 15.91 4.33 -10.80
N PRO A 130 14.85 4.75 -11.52
CA PRO A 130 13.91 5.69 -10.96
C PRO A 130 13.12 5.05 -9.83
N VAL A 131 12.77 5.86 -8.84
CA VAL A 131 11.91 5.52 -7.72
C VAL A 131 10.93 6.66 -7.50
N ILE A 132 9.72 6.34 -7.05
CA ILE A 132 8.66 7.32 -6.82
C ILE A 132 8.07 7.18 -5.42
N TRP A 133 7.85 8.31 -4.75
CA TRP A 133 7.06 8.41 -3.53
C TRP A 133 6.38 9.77 -3.43
N GLY A 134 5.05 9.77 -3.29
CA GLY A 134 4.31 11.02 -3.23
C GLY A 134 4.46 11.82 -4.52
N ASP A 135 4.92 13.05 -4.35
CA ASP A 135 5.11 14.02 -5.43
C ASP A 135 6.51 13.93 -6.09
N TYR A 136 7.40 13.07 -5.59
CA TYR A 136 8.81 13.04 -5.99
C TYR A 136 9.17 11.77 -6.75
N VAL A 137 9.80 11.95 -7.90
CA VAL A 137 10.53 10.92 -8.64
C VAL A 137 12.02 11.19 -8.47
N VAL A 138 12.81 10.18 -8.11
CA VAL A 138 14.26 10.29 -7.88
C VAL A 138 14.99 9.22 -8.70
N TRP A 139 16.14 9.54 -9.29
CA TRP A 139 16.89 8.60 -10.13
C TRP A 139 18.41 8.84 -10.11
N ASN A 140 19.17 7.87 -10.63
CA ASN A 140 20.59 8.02 -10.90
C ASN A 140 20.84 8.65 -12.26
N ASP A 141 21.69 9.67 -12.31
CA ASP A 141 21.88 10.50 -13.49
C ASP A 141 23.36 10.62 -13.88
N TRP A 142 23.68 10.38 -15.16
CA TRP A 142 25.06 10.44 -15.69
C TRP A 142 25.38 11.77 -16.39
N ARG A 143 24.52 12.79 -16.31
CA ARG A 143 24.67 14.01 -17.12
C ARG A 143 25.95 14.80 -16.86
N ASN A 144 26.58 14.63 -15.71
CA ASN A 144 27.79 15.37 -15.32
C ASN A 144 29.09 14.56 -15.48
N GLY A 145 29.02 13.34 -16.05
CA GLY A 145 30.19 12.47 -16.27
C GLY A 145 30.53 11.55 -15.09
N ASN A 146 29.71 11.58 -14.05
CA ASN A 146 29.67 10.69 -12.89
C ASN A 146 28.18 10.41 -12.57
N TRP A 147 27.90 9.33 -11.84
CA TRP A 147 26.56 9.07 -11.32
C TRP A 147 26.24 10.04 -10.18
N ASP A 148 25.24 10.88 -10.42
CA ASP A 148 24.63 11.80 -9.46
C ASP A 148 23.22 11.30 -9.08
N VAL A 149 22.55 12.03 -8.18
CA VAL A 149 21.13 11.84 -7.87
C VAL A 149 20.35 13.09 -8.23
N TYR A 150 19.32 12.92 -9.05
CA TYR A 150 18.39 13.98 -9.45
C TYR A 150 16.97 13.63 -9.03
N GLY A 151 16.15 14.68 -8.87
CA GLY A 151 14.75 14.60 -8.51
C GLY A 151 13.87 15.35 -9.49
N TYR A 152 12.60 14.95 -9.58
CA TYR A 152 11.54 15.60 -10.31
C TYR A 152 10.31 15.69 -9.41
N GLN A 153 9.74 16.89 -9.34
CA GLN A 153 8.50 17.13 -8.62
C GLN A 153 7.33 17.11 -9.61
N LEU A 154 6.41 16.16 -9.46
CA LEU A 154 5.31 15.90 -10.40
C LEU A 154 4.36 17.09 -10.47
N SER A 155 3.94 17.62 -9.33
CA SER A 155 2.97 18.71 -9.19
C SER A 155 3.41 20.02 -9.85
N THR A 156 4.72 20.27 -9.89
CA THR A 156 5.31 21.49 -10.46
C THR A 156 6.04 21.25 -11.78
N SER A 157 6.10 19.98 -12.21
CA SER A 157 6.87 19.54 -13.38
C SER A 157 8.33 20.04 -13.37
N THR A 158 8.94 20.08 -12.19
CA THR A 158 10.26 20.69 -12.00
C THR A 158 11.32 19.65 -11.68
N GLU A 159 12.38 19.63 -12.49
CA GLU A 159 13.59 18.84 -12.24
C GLU A 159 14.58 19.62 -11.37
N PHE A 160 15.24 18.95 -10.42
CA PHE A 160 16.24 19.54 -9.54
C PHE A 160 17.35 18.54 -9.17
N PRO A 161 18.61 18.98 -8.95
CA PRO A 161 19.64 18.11 -8.41
C PRO A 161 19.36 17.81 -6.93
N ILE A 162 19.50 16.55 -6.53
CA ILE A 162 19.52 16.16 -5.10
C ILE A 162 20.96 16.22 -4.58
N THR A 163 21.89 15.63 -5.34
CA THR A 163 23.33 15.76 -5.08
C THR A 163 24.10 15.67 -6.40
N VAL A 164 25.20 16.43 -6.50
CA VAL A 164 26.11 16.49 -7.65
C VAL A 164 27.57 16.41 -7.19
N ASN A 165 27.81 15.60 -6.17
CA ASN A 165 29.14 15.43 -5.62
C ASN A 165 30.05 14.79 -6.68
N ALA A 166 31.32 15.20 -6.75
CA ALA A 166 32.24 14.74 -7.80
C ALA A 166 32.54 13.23 -7.78
N ALA A 167 32.25 12.53 -6.69
CA ALA A 167 32.29 11.07 -6.62
C ALA A 167 31.04 10.44 -7.26
N HIS A 168 30.88 9.12 -7.18
CA HIS A 168 29.65 8.47 -7.62
C HIS A 168 28.63 8.33 -6.49
N GLN A 169 27.35 8.48 -6.83
CA GLN A 169 26.19 8.23 -5.98
C GLN A 169 25.26 7.25 -6.68
N TYR A 170 24.82 6.21 -6.00
CA TYR A 170 24.08 5.12 -6.64
C TYR A 170 22.87 4.65 -5.83
N PHE A 171 21.96 3.97 -6.54
CA PHE A 171 20.76 3.32 -6.00
C PHE A 171 19.94 4.23 -5.09
N PRO A 172 19.48 5.39 -5.58
CA PRO A 172 18.66 6.26 -4.78
C PRO A 172 17.32 5.58 -4.49
N ARG A 173 16.79 5.89 -3.31
CA ARG A 173 15.47 5.50 -2.84
C ARG A 173 14.76 6.72 -2.30
N THR A 174 13.43 6.71 -2.34
CA THR A 174 12.63 7.77 -1.74
C THR A 174 11.45 7.19 -0.97
N GLY A 175 11.07 7.86 0.12
CA GLY A 175 10.05 7.43 1.06
C GLY A 175 9.78 8.51 2.10
N GLY A 176 8.52 8.89 2.27
CA GLY A 176 8.13 10.02 3.10
C GLY A 176 8.69 11.34 2.56
N ASN A 177 9.46 12.04 3.39
CA ASN A 177 10.07 13.34 3.09
C ASN A 177 11.58 13.22 2.76
N TYR A 178 12.05 12.01 2.44
CA TYR A 178 13.47 11.74 2.28
C TYR A 178 13.80 11.05 0.95
N ALA A 179 14.98 11.36 0.44
CA ALA A 179 15.72 10.51 -0.48
C ALA A 179 16.98 9.99 0.21
N VAL A 180 17.40 8.77 -0.08
CA VAL A 180 18.64 8.16 0.43
C VAL A 180 19.37 7.44 -0.69
N TRP A 181 20.70 7.39 -0.63
CA TRP A 181 21.55 6.73 -1.63
C TRP A 181 22.84 6.25 -0.96
N TRP A 182 23.59 5.39 -1.65
CA TRP A 182 24.98 5.16 -1.25
C TRP A 182 25.93 6.07 -2.02
N ASP A 183 27.01 6.47 -1.36
CA ASP A 183 27.86 7.57 -1.77
C ASP A 183 29.35 7.20 -1.65
N GLU A 184 30.14 7.51 -2.68
CA GLU A 184 31.59 7.26 -2.70
C GLU A 184 32.44 8.48 -2.33
N ARG A 185 31.83 9.56 -1.80
CA ARG A 185 32.53 10.84 -1.54
C ARG A 185 33.66 10.74 -0.53
N ASN A 186 33.67 9.73 0.34
CA ASN A 186 34.70 9.53 1.36
C ASN A 186 35.79 8.52 0.94
N GLY A 187 35.82 8.10 -0.32
CA GLY A 187 36.89 7.27 -0.87
C GLY A 187 36.37 6.32 -1.95
N MET A 188 37.18 6.09 -2.98
CA MET A 188 36.85 5.09 -4.00
C MET A 188 36.77 3.70 -3.35
N GLY A 189 35.62 3.05 -3.44
CA GLY A 189 35.35 1.78 -2.76
C GLY A 189 35.10 1.92 -1.25
N ASN A 190 34.73 3.12 -0.79
CA ASN A 190 34.12 3.34 0.52
C ASN A 190 32.69 3.81 0.29
N TRP A 191 31.72 2.90 0.40
CA TRP A 191 30.31 3.22 0.21
C TRP A 191 29.71 3.65 1.54
N ASP A 192 29.20 4.88 1.61
CA ASP A 192 28.52 5.41 2.79
C ASP A 192 27.05 5.68 2.49
N ILE A 193 26.18 5.70 3.49
CA ILE A 193 24.77 6.08 3.28
C ILE A 193 24.58 7.57 3.56
N TYR A 194 24.01 8.26 2.59
CA TYR A 194 23.60 9.66 2.70
C TYR A 194 22.10 9.82 2.46
N GLY A 195 21.54 10.88 3.04
CA GLY A 195 20.15 11.26 2.89
C GLY A 195 19.97 12.72 2.49
N TYR A 196 18.81 13.02 1.93
CA TYR A 196 18.35 14.36 1.60
C TYR A 196 16.94 14.55 2.15
N ASN A 197 16.69 15.69 2.79
CA ASN A 197 15.38 16.06 3.30
C ASN A 197 14.73 17.07 2.34
N PHE A 198 13.61 16.69 1.71
CA PHE A 198 12.92 17.54 0.74
C PHE A 198 12.37 18.83 1.37
N ALA A 199 11.82 18.76 2.58
CA ALA A 199 11.27 19.92 3.28
C ALA A 199 12.30 20.99 3.63
N THR A 200 13.55 20.60 3.92
CA THR A 200 14.64 21.55 4.26
C THR A 200 15.62 21.78 3.12
N SER A 201 15.55 20.96 2.07
CA SER A 201 16.49 20.94 0.95
C SER A 201 17.95 20.75 1.39
N THR A 202 18.19 19.84 2.34
CA THR A 202 19.51 19.60 2.92
C THR A 202 19.93 18.13 2.82
N GLU A 203 21.19 17.91 2.41
CA GLU A 203 21.88 16.63 2.54
C GLU A 203 22.38 16.39 3.97
N PHE A 204 22.43 15.14 4.42
CA PHE A 204 23.00 14.72 5.70
C PHE A 204 23.55 13.28 5.61
N PRO A 205 24.64 12.95 6.34
CA PRO A 205 25.12 11.57 6.44
C PRO A 205 24.18 10.73 7.31
N ILE A 206 23.99 9.46 6.94
CA ILE A 206 23.23 8.47 7.72
C ILE A 206 24.18 7.48 8.40
N CYS A 207 25.11 6.90 7.63
CA CYS A 207 26.11 5.95 8.14
C CYS A 207 27.45 6.18 7.45
N LEU A 208 28.52 6.24 8.25
CA LEU A 208 29.92 6.47 7.84
C LEU A 208 30.88 5.45 8.50
N GLU A 209 30.35 4.29 8.88
CA GLU A 209 31.11 3.29 9.62
C GLU A 209 32.13 2.58 8.70
N PRO A 210 33.21 1.99 9.26
CA PRO A 210 34.16 1.25 8.45
C PRO A 210 33.50 0.09 7.70
N GLY A 211 33.90 -0.11 6.45
CA GLY A 211 33.26 -1.08 5.55
C GLY A 211 32.45 -0.34 4.48
N ASN A 212 31.75 -1.10 3.65
CA ASN A 212 30.82 -0.59 2.67
C ASN A 212 29.39 -0.69 3.20
N GLN A 213 28.65 0.39 3.01
CA GLN A 213 27.22 0.48 3.22
C GLN A 213 26.52 0.78 1.90
N GLY A 214 25.60 -0.10 1.51
CA GLY A 214 24.99 -0.06 0.19
C GLY A 214 23.51 -0.43 0.18
N TYR A 215 22.92 -0.37 -1.01
CA TYR A 215 21.53 -0.68 -1.31
C TYR A 215 20.54 -0.19 -0.25
N PRO A 216 20.48 1.12 0.04
CA PRO A 216 19.56 1.60 1.04
C PRO A 216 18.11 1.38 0.61
N ALA A 217 17.21 1.54 1.57
CA ALA A 217 15.76 1.60 1.44
C ALA A 217 15.24 2.58 2.49
N VAL A 218 14.16 3.30 2.19
CA VAL A 218 13.59 4.29 3.11
C VAL A 218 12.07 4.28 3.07
N HIS A 219 11.45 4.38 4.24
CA HIS A 219 10.02 4.65 4.38
C HIS A 219 9.80 5.49 5.64
N GLY A 220 9.20 6.68 5.49
CA GLY A 220 9.05 7.61 6.60
C GLY A 220 10.41 7.93 7.21
N ASN A 221 10.58 7.68 8.51
CA ASN A 221 11.84 7.96 9.22
C ASN A 221 12.80 6.77 9.26
N ILE A 222 12.41 5.61 8.73
CA ILE A 222 13.24 4.40 8.81
C ILE A 222 14.02 4.24 7.51
N VAL A 223 15.33 4.06 7.65
CA VAL A 223 16.26 3.69 6.60
C VAL A 223 16.83 2.32 6.93
N ALA A 224 16.94 1.42 5.95
CA ALA A 224 17.64 0.15 6.08
C ALA A 224 18.64 0.00 4.93
N TRP A 225 19.80 -0.61 5.17
CA TRP A 225 20.87 -0.80 4.18
C TRP A 225 21.64 -2.09 4.43
N ILE A 226 22.40 -2.55 3.43
CA ILE A 226 23.38 -3.63 3.62
C ILE A 226 24.70 -3.06 4.11
N ASP A 227 25.37 -3.76 5.01
CA ASP A 227 26.57 -3.28 5.68
C ASP A 227 27.60 -4.41 5.82
N ASP A 228 28.83 -4.21 5.35
CA ASP A 228 29.89 -5.22 5.44
C ASP A 228 30.86 -5.01 6.63
N ARG A 229 30.53 -4.13 7.58
CA ARG A 229 31.40 -3.78 8.74
C ARG A 229 31.85 -4.98 9.57
N ASN A 230 31.12 -6.09 9.52
CA ASN A 230 31.40 -7.33 10.26
C ASN A 230 32.14 -8.40 9.43
N GLY A 231 32.42 -8.12 8.15
CA GLY A 231 33.14 -9.03 7.23
C GLY A 231 32.24 -9.92 6.35
N ASN A 232 30.92 -9.79 6.50
CA ASN A 232 29.85 -10.36 5.68
C ASN A 232 28.75 -9.29 5.51
N TRP A 233 27.86 -9.45 4.53
CA TRP A 233 26.78 -8.48 4.32
C TRP A 233 25.65 -8.68 5.31
N ASP A 234 25.55 -7.78 6.28
CA ASP A 234 24.47 -7.69 7.26
C ASP A 234 23.44 -6.63 6.86
N ILE A 235 22.31 -6.55 7.56
CA ILE A 235 21.35 -5.44 7.38
C ILE A 235 21.24 -4.63 8.66
N TYR A 236 21.44 -3.32 8.52
CA TYR A 236 21.30 -2.33 9.57
C TYR A 236 20.14 -1.38 9.26
N GLY A 237 19.58 -0.81 10.33
CA GLY A 237 18.50 0.16 10.30
C GLY A 237 18.87 1.46 11.02
N TYR A 238 18.27 2.57 10.60
CA TYR A 238 18.42 3.89 11.21
C TYR A 238 17.07 4.58 11.28
N ASN A 239 16.77 5.17 12.44
CA ASN A 239 15.64 6.05 12.61
C ASN A 239 16.10 7.51 12.55
N ILE A 240 15.76 8.20 11.46
CA ILE A 240 16.10 9.61 11.20
C ILE A 240 15.56 10.53 12.30
N ALA A 241 14.38 10.25 12.84
CA ALA A 241 13.76 11.12 13.83
C ALA A 241 14.44 11.04 15.21
N THR A 242 14.96 9.88 15.59
CA THR A 242 15.65 9.67 16.87
C THR A 242 17.17 9.73 16.75
N GLY A 243 17.70 9.67 15.53
CA GLY A 243 19.13 9.58 15.24
C GLY A 243 19.76 8.28 15.71
N THR A 244 18.99 7.19 15.71
CA THR A 244 19.40 5.90 16.31
C THR A 244 19.59 4.84 15.24
N GLU A 245 20.79 4.26 15.20
CA GLU A 245 21.10 3.03 14.44
C GLU A 245 20.74 1.78 15.27
N PHE A 246 20.28 0.72 14.60
CA PHE A 246 20.02 -0.58 15.19
C PHE A 246 20.30 -1.71 14.18
N PRO A 247 20.81 -2.88 14.59
CA PRO A 247 20.93 -4.02 13.70
C PRO A 247 19.54 -4.60 13.40
N ILE A 248 19.29 -4.98 12.15
CA ILE A 248 18.08 -5.71 11.74
C ILE A 248 18.39 -7.22 11.71
N VAL A 249 19.50 -7.59 11.07
CA VAL A 249 20.00 -8.97 11.04
C VAL A 249 21.52 -8.94 10.89
N THR A 250 22.20 -9.84 11.62
CA THR A 250 23.66 -10.04 11.57
C THR A 250 23.99 -11.53 11.54
N ASP A 251 23.36 -12.27 10.62
CA ASP A 251 23.57 -13.71 10.48
C ASP A 251 24.89 -13.98 9.73
N PRO A 252 25.66 -15.04 10.04
CA PRO A 252 26.94 -15.31 9.37
C PRO A 252 26.88 -15.47 7.84
N ALA A 253 25.71 -15.74 7.26
CA ALA A 253 25.51 -15.71 5.81
C ALA A 253 25.42 -14.26 5.29
N ASP A 254 25.28 -14.07 3.97
CA ASP A 254 25.04 -12.74 3.43
C ASP A 254 23.54 -12.43 3.33
N GLN A 255 23.16 -11.18 3.60
CA GLN A 255 21.82 -10.63 3.44
C GLN A 255 21.84 -9.45 2.46
N PHE A 256 20.79 -9.35 1.63
CA PHE A 256 20.80 -8.40 0.51
C PHE A 256 19.44 -7.76 0.23
N ARG A 257 19.51 -6.57 -0.38
CA ARG A 257 18.37 -5.82 -0.93
C ARG A 257 17.25 -5.60 0.08
N PRO A 258 17.51 -4.88 1.18
CA PRO A 258 16.46 -4.52 2.10
C PRO A 258 15.39 -3.67 1.40
N TRP A 259 14.15 -3.83 1.83
CA TRP A 259 13.02 -2.97 1.51
C TRP A 259 12.31 -2.61 2.81
N VAL A 260 11.86 -1.36 2.92
CA VAL A 260 11.18 -0.86 4.12
C VAL A 260 9.77 -0.42 3.74
N SER A 261 8.79 -0.84 4.54
CA SER A 261 7.43 -0.33 4.47
C SER A 261 6.86 -0.26 5.88
N TYR A 262 6.64 0.97 6.35
CA TYR A 262 6.17 1.24 7.72
C TYR A 262 7.02 0.53 8.80
N ASP A 263 6.46 -0.49 9.46
CA ASP A 263 7.05 -1.24 10.57
C ASP A 263 7.76 -2.54 10.12
N LEU A 264 7.78 -2.82 8.81
CA LEU A 264 8.33 -4.05 8.24
C LEU A 264 9.55 -3.76 7.35
N VAL A 265 10.64 -4.47 7.61
CA VAL A 265 11.78 -4.60 6.70
C VAL A 265 11.79 -5.98 6.09
N THR A 266 11.99 -6.09 4.78
CA THR A 266 12.14 -7.38 4.07
C THR A 266 13.44 -7.43 3.30
N TRP A 267 14.02 -8.60 3.14
CA TRP A 267 15.27 -8.82 2.41
C TRP A 267 15.32 -10.24 1.83
N PHE A 268 16.33 -10.53 1.02
CA PHE A 268 16.67 -11.93 0.71
C PHE A 268 17.94 -12.35 1.44
N ASP A 269 17.94 -13.59 1.91
CA ASP A 269 18.87 -14.13 2.88
C ASP A 269 19.48 -15.44 2.37
N MET A 270 20.78 -15.63 2.59
CA MET A 270 21.54 -16.80 2.10
C MET A 270 21.68 -17.92 3.15
N ARG A 271 21.12 -17.78 4.37
CA ARG A 271 21.44 -18.66 5.51
C ARG A 271 21.02 -20.13 5.33
N ASN A 272 20.06 -20.42 4.45
CA ASN A 272 19.59 -21.78 4.19
C ASN A 272 20.28 -22.43 2.97
N GLY A 273 21.27 -21.77 2.37
CA GLY A 273 22.03 -22.28 1.21
C GLY A 273 21.39 -21.99 -0.16
N ASN A 274 20.19 -21.43 -0.17
CA ASN A 274 19.51 -20.76 -1.27
C ASN A 274 19.18 -19.31 -0.85
N GLN A 275 18.53 -18.55 -1.74
CA GLN A 275 18.04 -17.21 -1.41
C GLN A 275 16.59 -17.29 -0.98
N ASP A 276 16.32 -16.92 0.26
CA ASP A 276 14.97 -16.93 0.83
C ASP A 276 14.56 -15.52 1.24
N ILE A 277 13.27 -15.21 1.16
CA ILE A 277 12.75 -13.92 1.62
C ILE A 277 12.49 -13.97 3.13
N TYR A 278 13.04 -12.99 3.85
CA TYR A 278 12.84 -12.80 5.29
C TYR A 278 12.23 -11.43 5.59
N GLY A 279 11.60 -11.33 6.75
CA GLY A 279 10.98 -10.13 7.29
C GLY A 279 11.40 -9.86 8.73
N TYR A 280 11.46 -8.57 9.09
CA TYR A 280 11.74 -8.09 10.44
C TYR A 280 10.76 -6.99 10.81
N ARG A 281 10.09 -7.17 11.95
CA ARG A 281 9.15 -6.20 12.50
C ARG A 281 9.85 -5.29 13.50
N ILE A 282 10.02 -4.02 13.12
CA ILE A 282 10.83 -3.04 13.86
C ILE A 282 10.31 -2.83 15.29
N SER A 283 9.00 -2.70 15.46
CA SER A 283 8.36 -2.41 16.75
C SER A 283 8.49 -3.53 17.78
N THR A 284 8.66 -4.77 17.33
CA THR A 284 8.69 -5.97 18.20
C THR A 284 10.07 -6.63 18.25
N GLY A 285 10.91 -6.37 17.25
CA GLY A 285 12.16 -7.09 17.03
C GLY A 285 11.98 -8.52 16.53
N GLU A 286 10.79 -8.87 16.04
CA GLU A 286 10.48 -10.21 15.53
C GLU A 286 11.00 -10.38 14.11
N GLU A 287 11.82 -11.41 13.92
CA GLU A 287 12.27 -11.88 12.61
C GLU A 287 11.51 -13.14 12.20
N PHE A 288 11.10 -13.23 10.94
CA PHE A 288 10.38 -14.37 10.39
C PHE A 288 10.72 -14.60 8.91
N GLN A 289 10.63 -15.85 8.46
CA GLN A 289 10.78 -16.21 7.05
C GLN A 289 9.44 -15.98 6.33
N ILE A 290 9.45 -15.45 5.10
CA ILE A 290 8.23 -15.14 4.34
C ILE A 290 7.80 -16.29 3.43
N THR A 291 8.74 -17.01 2.85
CA THR A 291 8.47 -18.20 2.01
C THR A 291 9.42 -19.32 2.41
N THR A 292 8.92 -20.55 2.46
CA THR A 292 9.71 -21.76 2.77
C THR A 292 9.99 -22.61 1.53
N ASP A 293 9.67 -22.09 0.33
CA ASP A 293 9.98 -22.76 -0.93
C ASP A 293 11.49 -22.87 -1.14
N GLY A 294 11.98 -24.06 -1.53
CA GLY A 294 13.41 -24.35 -1.63
C GLY A 294 14.12 -23.79 -2.88
N SER A 295 13.44 -22.99 -3.70
CA SER A 295 14.00 -22.34 -4.88
C SER A 295 14.71 -21.03 -4.54
N ASP A 296 15.32 -20.35 -5.51
CA ASP A 296 15.87 -19.01 -5.29
C ASP A 296 14.74 -17.96 -5.37
N GLN A 297 14.59 -17.14 -4.32
CA GLN A 297 13.74 -15.96 -4.28
C GLN A 297 14.57 -14.69 -4.03
N ARG A 298 14.28 -13.61 -4.75
CA ARG A 298 15.07 -12.35 -4.65
C ARG A 298 14.19 -11.11 -4.83
N HIS A 299 14.81 -9.94 -4.62
CA HIS A 299 14.23 -8.61 -4.86
C HIS A 299 12.83 -8.46 -4.25
N PRO A 300 12.71 -8.58 -2.91
CA PRO A 300 11.43 -8.36 -2.28
C PRO A 300 10.98 -6.91 -2.46
N ALA A 301 9.68 -6.73 -2.67
CA ALA A 301 9.01 -5.45 -2.60
C ALA A 301 7.83 -5.59 -1.64
N VAL A 302 7.69 -4.64 -0.72
CA VAL A 302 6.65 -4.68 0.30
C VAL A 302 5.85 -3.39 0.35
N HIS A 303 4.53 -3.56 0.42
CA HIS A 303 3.58 -2.50 0.68
C HIS A 303 2.40 -3.06 1.49
N CYS A 304 2.16 -2.46 2.66
CA CYS A 304 1.17 -2.96 3.62
C CYS A 304 1.44 -4.43 3.99
N GLU A 305 0.41 -5.28 3.94
CA GLU A 305 0.46 -6.72 4.15
C GLU A 305 1.02 -7.53 2.96
N LYS A 306 1.29 -6.90 1.81
CA LYS A 306 1.70 -7.60 0.59
C LYS A 306 3.22 -7.56 0.45
N VAL A 307 3.85 -8.72 0.41
CA VAL A 307 5.24 -8.89 0.04
C VAL A 307 5.30 -9.63 -1.28
N LEU A 308 5.98 -9.07 -2.28
CA LEU A 308 6.22 -9.69 -3.57
C LEU A 308 7.70 -9.97 -3.76
N TRP A 309 8.02 -10.99 -4.56
CA TRP A 309 9.38 -11.31 -4.96
C TRP A 309 9.36 -11.96 -6.34
N HIS A 310 10.52 -12.04 -6.99
CA HIS A 310 10.67 -12.95 -8.12
C HIS A 310 11.31 -14.27 -7.67
N ASP A 311 10.80 -15.36 -8.22
CA ASP A 311 10.96 -16.72 -7.73
C ASP A 311 11.29 -17.66 -8.88
N ARG A 312 12.17 -18.66 -8.64
CA ARG A 312 12.54 -19.67 -9.64
C ARG A 312 11.81 -21.00 -9.50
N ARG A 313 10.78 -21.11 -8.66
CA ARG A 313 10.09 -22.39 -8.40
C ARG A 313 9.48 -23.04 -9.64
N ASP A 314 9.23 -22.27 -10.69
CA ASP A 314 8.68 -22.76 -11.97
C ASP A 314 9.73 -22.91 -13.10
N GLY A 315 11.03 -22.83 -12.77
CA GLY A 315 12.14 -23.03 -13.71
C GLY A 315 12.70 -21.74 -14.33
N ASP A 316 11.85 -20.76 -14.61
CA ASP A 316 12.22 -19.38 -14.93
C ASP A 316 11.81 -18.43 -13.78
N TYR A 317 12.30 -17.19 -13.79
CA TYR A 317 11.87 -16.20 -12.80
C TYR A 317 10.43 -15.79 -13.06
N ASN A 318 9.55 -16.01 -12.08
CA ASN A 318 8.16 -15.56 -12.07
C ASN A 318 7.85 -14.74 -10.81
N ILE A 319 6.73 -14.01 -10.79
CA ILE A 319 6.35 -13.16 -9.66
C ILE A 319 5.43 -13.91 -8.72
N TYR A 320 5.88 -14.03 -7.48
CA TYR A 320 5.12 -14.57 -6.36
C TYR A 320 4.92 -13.50 -5.30
N GLY A 321 3.93 -13.74 -4.45
CA GLY A 321 3.64 -12.89 -3.32
C GLY A 321 3.11 -13.65 -2.13
N ALA A 322 3.21 -13.01 -0.97
CA ALA A 322 2.60 -13.42 0.27
C ALA A 322 1.78 -12.28 0.84
N THR A 323 0.71 -12.66 1.53
CA THR A 323 0.01 -11.80 2.48
C THR A 323 0.51 -12.15 3.87
N VAL A 324 1.10 -11.19 4.58
CA VAL A 324 1.46 -11.33 6.00
C VAL A 324 0.26 -11.02 6.89
N ASP A 325 0.24 -11.50 8.12
CA ASP A 325 -0.87 -11.36 9.08
C ASP A 325 -0.92 -9.99 9.77
N PHE A 326 -0.12 -9.03 9.28
CA PHE A 326 -0.08 -7.65 9.76
C PHE A 326 -0.31 -6.68 8.60
N ASN A 327 -1.30 -5.78 8.72
CA ASN A 327 -1.50 -4.69 7.76
C ASN A 327 -0.94 -3.37 8.31
N PHE A 328 0.20 -2.94 7.76
CA PHE A 328 0.92 -1.74 8.22
C PHE A 328 0.49 -0.45 7.54
N CYS A 329 -0.26 -0.53 6.44
CA CYS A 329 -0.95 0.64 5.92
C CYS A 329 -2.11 1.05 6.82
N GLY A 330 -2.47 0.20 7.80
CA GLY A 330 -3.75 0.26 8.46
C GLY A 330 -4.78 -0.47 7.59
N THR A 331 -5.55 -1.37 8.19
CA THR A 331 -6.90 -1.58 7.69
C THR A 331 -7.60 -0.26 7.96
N PRO A 332 -8.23 0.41 6.97
CA PRO A 332 -9.21 1.43 7.30
C PRO A 332 -10.14 0.78 8.32
N ILE A 333 -10.28 1.36 9.50
CA ILE A 333 -11.29 0.93 10.46
C ILE A 333 -12.45 1.91 10.40
N LEU A 334 -13.62 1.45 10.82
CA LEU A 334 -14.74 2.35 11.01
C LEU A 334 -14.34 3.43 12.05
N PRO A 335 -14.54 4.72 11.74
CA PRO A 335 -13.99 5.81 12.53
C PRO A 335 -14.47 5.74 13.98
N ASP A 336 -13.63 6.21 14.91
CA ASP A 336 -14.07 6.45 16.29
C ASP A 336 -14.82 7.79 16.35
N THR A 337 -16.14 7.69 16.48
CA THR A 337 -17.06 8.81 16.36
C THR A 337 -17.68 9.14 17.72
N GLY A 338 -16.91 9.07 18.80
CA GLY A 338 -17.45 9.41 20.10
C GLY A 338 -16.39 9.74 21.12
N PHE A 339 -16.64 10.80 21.87
CA PHE A 339 -15.88 11.12 23.06
C PHE A 339 -16.47 10.42 24.29
N ALA A 340 -15.72 10.44 25.39
CA ALA A 340 -16.20 9.96 26.67
C ALA A 340 -17.46 10.74 27.09
N PRO A 341 -18.61 10.07 27.34
CA PRO A 341 -19.84 10.76 27.67
C PRO A 341 -19.71 11.55 28.97
N ARG A 342 -20.25 12.79 28.98
CA ARG A 342 -20.25 13.71 30.13
C ARG A 342 -18.85 14.15 30.59
N GLN A 343 -17.86 14.08 29.71
CA GLN A 343 -16.53 14.60 29.95
C GLN A 343 -16.14 15.60 28.87
N VAL A 344 -15.65 16.76 29.28
CA VAL A 344 -15.08 17.74 28.36
C VAL A 344 -13.66 17.33 28.02
N GLN A 345 -13.37 17.16 26.74
CA GLN A 345 -12.06 16.85 26.20
C GLN A 345 -11.54 18.04 25.38
N THR A 346 -10.31 18.46 25.69
CA THR A 346 -9.63 19.50 24.94
C THR A 346 -9.02 18.91 23.67
N LEU A 347 -9.46 19.38 22.51
CA LEU A 347 -8.92 18.93 21.23
C LEU A 347 -7.64 19.69 20.85
N PRO A 348 -6.65 19.02 20.23
CA PRO A 348 -5.53 19.71 19.59
C PRO A 348 -6.00 20.48 18.35
N LEU A 349 -5.15 21.38 17.85
CA LEU A 349 -5.39 22.04 16.56
C LEU A 349 -5.44 21.00 15.43
N GLN A 350 -6.44 21.09 14.56
CA GLN A 350 -6.58 20.20 13.41
C GLN A 350 -5.41 20.37 12.44
N PRO A 351 -4.67 19.28 12.11
CA PRO A 351 -3.65 19.31 11.07
C PRO A 351 -4.25 19.58 9.69
N ALA A 352 -3.50 20.26 8.81
CA ALA A 352 -3.94 20.56 7.45
C ALA A 352 -4.25 19.29 6.63
N SER A 353 -3.50 18.20 6.86
CA SER A 353 -3.75 16.88 6.25
C SER A 353 -5.09 16.25 6.63
N ASN A 354 -5.72 16.73 7.71
CA ASN A 354 -6.98 16.22 8.24
C ASN A 354 -8.13 17.20 8.05
N ALA A 355 -7.91 18.29 7.31
CA ALA A 355 -8.93 19.30 7.05
C ALA A 355 -10.13 18.70 6.30
N TYR A 356 -11.33 19.02 6.75
CA TYR A 356 -12.56 18.57 6.10
C TYR A 356 -12.91 19.50 4.94
N SER A 357 -13.48 18.91 3.89
CA SER A 357 -13.92 19.63 2.70
C SER A 357 -15.40 19.98 2.81
N ASP A 358 -15.76 21.22 2.50
CA ASP A 358 -17.15 21.62 2.39
C ASP A 358 -17.79 20.98 1.16
N THR A 359 -19.00 20.45 1.32
CA THR A 359 -19.73 19.79 0.25
C THR A 359 -21.02 20.52 -0.14
N ALA A 360 -21.47 21.50 0.66
CA ALA A 360 -22.78 22.14 0.54
C ALA A 360 -23.99 21.17 0.58
N MET A 361 -23.81 19.95 1.09
CA MET A 361 -24.89 18.97 1.30
C MET A 361 -25.35 18.95 2.76
N VAL A 362 -26.59 18.56 3.00
CA VAL A 362 -27.16 18.40 4.35
C VAL A 362 -27.78 17.00 4.48
N LEU A 363 -27.50 16.31 5.59
CA LEU A 363 -28.19 15.08 5.97
C LEU A 363 -29.37 15.41 6.89
N GLU A 364 -30.55 14.92 6.56
CA GLU A 364 -31.73 14.98 7.43
C GLU A 364 -32.20 13.57 7.81
N ILE A 365 -32.43 13.34 9.11
CA ILE A 365 -33.07 12.12 9.63
C ILE A 365 -34.28 12.55 10.48
N PRO A 366 -35.48 12.68 9.88
CA PRO A 366 -36.63 13.27 10.57
C PRO A 366 -37.03 12.55 11.84
N SER A 367 -37.00 11.22 11.83
CA SER A 367 -37.39 10.41 13.00
C SER A 367 -36.44 10.54 14.19
N LEU A 368 -35.24 11.10 13.97
CA LEU A 368 -34.25 11.36 15.02
C LEU A 368 -34.03 12.86 15.28
N ASN A 369 -34.74 13.75 14.57
CA ASN A 369 -34.56 15.20 14.63
C ASN A 369 -33.11 15.63 14.33
N VAL A 370 -32.49 15.02 13.33
CA VAL A 370 -31.14 15.36 12.85
C VAL A 370 -31.27 16.13 11.54
N SER A 371 -30.58 17.26 11.44
CA SER A 371 -30.43 18.06 10.21
C SER A 371 -29.09 18.77 10.28
N GLN A 372 -28.06 18.19 9.68
CA GLN A 372 -26.68 18.65 9.83
C GLN A 372 -25.91 18.70 8.50
N PRO A 373 -24.96 19.64 8.33
CA PRO A 373 -24.10 19.69 7.15
C PRO A 373 -23.32 18.38 6.95
N ILE A 374 -23.05 18.05 5.69
CA ILE A 374 -22.13 16.98 5.32
C ILE A 374 -20.79 17.60 4.92
N VAL A 375 -19.70 17.11 5.50
CA VAL A 375 -18.32 17.51 5.17
C VAL A 375 -17.53 16.29 4.70
N GLY A 376 -16.65 16.44 3.71
CA GLY A 376 -15.81 15.35 3.23
C GLY A 376 -14.58 15.15 4.12
N VAL A 377 -14.49 13.98 4.74
CA VAL A 377 -13.40 13.56 5.62
C VAL A 377 -12.34 12.83 4.77
N PRO A 378 -11.09 13.32 4.71
CA PRO A 378 -10.05 12.67 3.93
C PRO A 378 -9.71 11.29 4.51
N GLN A 379 -9.48 10.32 3.62
CA GLN A 379 -8.96 9.02 3.99
C GLN A 379 -7.44 9.12 4.21
N THR A 380 -6.97 8.65 5.35
CA THR A 380 -5.56 8.43 5.65
C THR A 380 -5.25 6.94 5.60
N SER A 381 -3.97 6.58 5.71
CA SER A 381 -3.55 5.18 5.81
C SER A 381 -4.32 4.44 6.92
N THR A 382 -4.47 5.05 8.10
CA THR A 382 -5.19 4.48 9.25
C THR A 382 -6.73 4.61 9.21
N GLY A 383 -7.34 5.01 8.08
CA GLY A 383 -8.79 5.21 7.96
C GLY A 383 -9.21 6.68 7.97
N TRP A 384 -10.26 7.04 8.71
CA TRP A 384 -10.80 8.40 8.75
C TRP A 384 -10.73 8.98 10.16
N ASN A 385 -10.12 10.16 10.29
CA ASN A 385 -10.03 10.86 11.57
C ASN A 385 -11.16 11.90 11.69
N VAL A 386 -12.12 11.62 12.55
CA VAL A 386 -13.32 12.43 12.77
C VAL A 386 -13.27 13.23 14.07
N THR A 387 -12.10 13.36 14.70
CA THR A 387 -11.93 14.06 15.99
C THR A 387 -12.50 15.47 15.98
N TRP A 388 -12.40 16.20 14.86
CA TRP A 388 -12.86 17.59 14.76
C TRP A 388 -14.24 17.73 14.11
N LEU A 389 -14.96 16.62 13.92
CA LEU A 389 -16.22 16.61 13.16
C LEU A 389 -17.35 17.37 13.87
N ASP A 390 -17.28 17.45 15.21
CA ASP A 390 -18.26 18.19 16.02
C ASP A 390 -19.71 17.75 15.70
N GLY A 391 -20.62 18.69 15.45
CA GLY A 391 -22.00 18.41 15.08
C GLY A 391 -22.24 18.05 13.61
N ASP A 392 -21.22 18.13 12.75
CA ASP A 392 -21.36 17.84 11.32
C ASP A 392 -21.42 16.33 11.04
N ILE A 393 -21.80 15.97 9.81
CA ILE A 393 -21.77 14.61 9.29
C ILE A 393 -20.57 14.44 8.37
N GLY A 394 -19.73 13.45 8.66
CA GLY A 394 -18.56 13.14 7.86
C GLY A 394 -18.90 12.18 6.72
N TYR A 395 -18.78 12.64 5.48
CA TYR A 395 -18.67 11.76 4.32
C TYR A 395 -17.26 11.19 4.24
N LEU A 396 -17.14 9.87 4.27
CA LEU A 396 -15.84 9.20 4.25
C LEU A 396 -15.31 9.12 2.81
N ASN A 397 -14.37 10.00 2.45
CA ASN A 397 -13.76 10.02 1.13
C ASN A 397 -13.16 8.64 0.79
N GLY A 398 -13.23 8.25 -0.48
CA GLY A 398 -12.87 6.90 -0.93
C GLY A 398 -14.06 5.94 -1.01
N THR A 399 -15.22 6.29 -0.42
CA THR A 399 -16.50 5.63 -0.69
C THR A 399 -17.24 6.30 -1.86
N ALA A 400 -18.42 5.81 -2.26
CA ALA A 400 -19.18 6.45 -3.33
C ALA A 400 -19.59 7.86 -2.90
N PHE A 401 -19.47 8.83 -3.81
CA PHE A 401 -19.89 10.20 -3.52
C PHE A 401 -21.40 10.24 -3.21
N PRO A 402 -21.87 11.00 -2.20
CA PRO A 402 -23.29 11.04 -1.86
C PRO A 402 -24.13 11.36 -3.10
N THR A 403 -25.25 10.66 -3.28
CA THR A 403 -26.18 10.72 -4.43
C THR A 403 -25.73 9.97 -5.70
N TRP A 404 -24.54 9.36 -5.70
CA TRP A 404 -24.06 8.56 -6.82
C TRP A 404 -24.33 7.08 -6.59
N THR A 405 -24.40 6.30 -7.67
CA THR A 405 -24.47 4.84 -7.57
C THR A 405 -23.27 4.29 -6.83
N GLY A 406 -23.51 3.35 -5.91
CA GLY A 406 -22.52 2.78 -5.02
C GLY A 406 -22.93 2.92 -3.56
N ASN A 407 -21.96 2.75 -2.67
CA ASN A 407 -22.19 2.82 -1.23
C ASN A 407 -21.46 4.03 -0.65
N THR A 408 -22.21 5.06 -0.28
CA THR A 408 -21.72 6.24 0.43
C THR A 408 -21.66 5.97 1.93
N ALA A 409 -20.50 6.16 2.56
CA ALA A 409 -20.40 6.07 4.01
C ALA A 409 -20.50 7.46 4.66
N LEU A 410 -21.45 7.61 5.57
CA LEU A 410 -21.66 8.82 6.37
C LEU A 410 -21.51 8.49 7.86
N THR A 411 -20.85 9.37 8.60
CA THR A 411 -20.55 9.14 10.00
C THR A 411 -20.83 10.39 10.83
N GLY A 412 -21.13 10.21 12.12
CA GLY A 412 -21.46 11.33 13.02
C GLY A 412 -21.21 10.94 14.46
N HIS A 413 -20.95 11.94 15.31
CA HIS A 413 -20.61 11.69 16.70
C HIS A 413 -21.78 11.12 17.51
N VAL A 414 -21.51 10.15 18.38
CA VAL A 414 -22.45 9.68 19.42
C VAL A 414 -22.40 10.61 20.64
N TYR A 415 -21.22 11.12 20.97
CA TYR A 415 -20.96 12.15 21.98
C TYR A 415 -19.87 13.07 21.45
N GLU A 416 -20.05 14.38 21.65
CA GLU A 416 -19.14 15.44 21.21
C GLU A 416 -18.05 15.71 22.25
N ALA A 417 -17.05 16.52 21.89
CA ALA A 417 -15.88 16.78 22.73
C ALA A 417 -16.23 17.54 24.02
N ASP A 418 -17.36 18.22 24.08
CA ASP A 418 -17.88 18.83 25.30
C ASP A 418 -18.60 17.81 26.23
N GLY A 419 -18.75 16.56 25.79
CA GLY A 419 -19.40 15.47 26.50
C GLY A 419 -20.91 15.40 26.29
N GLU A 420 -21.49 16.29 25.48
CA GLU A 420 -22.92 16.30 25.13
C GLU A 420 -23.25 15.30 24.00
N PRO A 421 -24.53 14.92 23.84
CA PRO A 421 -24.94 13.99 22.78
C PRO A 421 -24.72 14.57 21.38
N GLY A 422 -24.01 13.82 20.53
CA GLY A 422 -23.79 14.19 19.13
C GLY A 422 -24.97 13.80 18.21
N PRO A 423 -24.89 14.15 16.91
CA PRO A 423 -25.99 13.98 15.96
C PRO A 423 -26.44 12.52 15.79
N PHE A 424 -25.54 11.56 16.01
CA PHE A 424 -25.83 10.13 15.82
C PHE A 424 -26.03 9.38 17.14
N VAL A 425 -26.18 10.06 18.28
CA VAL A 425 -26.41 9.42 19.59
C VAL A 425 -27.55 8.38 19.56
N ASP A 426 -28.58 8.66 18.76
CA ASP A 426 -29.79 7.87 18.63
C ASP A 426 -29.91 7.10 17.31
N LEU A 427 -28.82 7.00 16.53
CA LEU A 427 -28.83 6.33 15.22
C LEU A 427 -29.39 4.90 15.30
N GLY A 428 -29.06 4.18 16.38
CA GLY A 428 -29.53 2.81 16.61
C GLY A 428 -31.04 2.66 16.91
N LYS A 429 -31.79 3.77 17.03
CA LYS A 429 -33.25 3.80 17.18
C LYS A 429 -34.00 3.88 15.85
N LEU A 430 -33.31 4.04 14.72
CA LEU A 430 -33.94 3.93 13.40
C LEU A 430 -34.64 2.58 13.25
N LEU A 431 -35.64 2.55 12.38
CA LEU A 431 -36.40 1.34 12.06
C LEU A 431 -36.37 1.11 10.55
N TRP A 432 -36.50 -0.15 10.15
CA TRP A 432 -36.74 -0.51 8.76
C TRP A 432 -37.87 0.34 8.17
N GLY A 433 -37.69 0.83 6.96
CA GLY A 433 -38.71 1.62 6.26
C GLY A 433 -38.74 3.10 6.64
N ARG A 434 -37.89 3.56 7.58
CA ARG A 434 -37.76 4.99 7.87
C ARG A 434 -36.93 5.69 6.82
N GLU A 435 -37.31 6.93 6.54
CA GLU A 435 -36.67 7.76 5.53
C GLU A 435 -35.49 8.55 6.11
N VAL A 436 -34.47 8.71 5.28
CA VAL A 436 -33.30 9.56 5.48
C VAL A 436 -33.16 10.40 4.21
N TYR A 437 -32.87 11.68 4.36
CA TYR A 437 -32.74 12.59 3.22
C TYR A 437 -31.33 13.14 3.08
N ILE A 438 -30.88 13.31 1.85
CA ILE A 438 -29.74 14.17 1.52
C ILE A 438 -30.28 15.34 0.68
N HIS A 439 -30.01 16.56 1.12
CA HIS A 439 -30.33 17.78 0.38
C HIS A 439 -29.08 18.22 -0.37
N ALA A 440 -29.15 18.25 -1.69
CA ALA A 440 -28.03 18.62 -2.53
C ALA A 440 -28.50 19.18 -3.88
N TRP A 441 -27.89 20.29 -4.32
CA TRP A 441 -28.16 20.93 -5.62
C TRP A 441 -29.64 21.25 -5.90
N GLY A 442 -30.39 21.64 -4.87
CA GLY A 442 -31.84 21.93 -5.00
C GLY A 442 -32.71 20.68 -5.18
N MET A 443 -32.18 19.51 -4.82
CA MET A 443 -32.89 18.23 -4.85
C MET A 443 -32.85 17.59 -3.47
N LYS A 444 -33.95 16.92 -3.12
CA LYS A 444 -34.08 16.04 -1.97
C LYS A 444 -33.99 14.59 -2.40
N TYR A 445 -32.93 13.91 -2.00
CA TYR A 445 -32.70 12.48 -2.25
C TYR A 445 -33.28 11.68 -1.09
N ILE A 446 -34.22 10.77 -1.37
CA ILE A 446 -34.98 10.03 -0.37
C ILE A 446 -34.45 8.60 -0.28
N TYR A 447 -33.89 8.25 0.87
CA TYR A 447 -33.38 6.93 1.18
C TYR A 447 -34.28 6.23 2.19
N GLU A 448 -34.51 4.93 2.01
CA GLU A 448 -35.30 4.11 2.95
C GLU A 448 -34.41 3.07 3.65
N VAL A 449 -34.47 3.00 4.98
CA VAL A 449 -33.66 2.09 5.80
C VAL A 449 -33.99 0.62 5.50
N ARG A 450 -32.95 -0.16 5.18
CA ARG A 450 -32.99 -1.59 4.85
C ARG A 450 -32.16 -2.48 5.77
N SER A 451 -31.35 -1.95 6.69
CA SER A 451 -30.74 -2.80 7.71
C SER A 451 -30.17 -1.99 8.84
N ILE A 452 -30.12 -2.59 10.03
CA ILE A 452 -29.50 -2.02 11.22
C ILE A 452 -28.68 -3.12 11.89
N SER A 453 -27.40 -2.85 12.09
CA SER A 453 -26.46 -3.70 12.81
C SER A 453 -25.93 -2.95 14.02
N TRP A 454 -26.19 -3.46 15.22
CA TRP A 454 -25.75 -2.81 16.47
C TRP A 454 -24.38 -3.29 16.97
N TRP A 455 -23.87 -4.39 16.46
CA TRP A 455 -22.71 -5.09 17.03
C TRP A 455 -21.63 -5.31 15.99
N THR A 456 -21.40 -4.30 15.15
CA THR A 456 -20.37 -4.34 14.12
C THR A 456 -19.02 -4.09 14.78
N ASP A 457 -18.05 -4.95 14.46
CA ASP A 457 -16.66 -4.77 14.91
C ASP A 457 -16.07 -3.51 14.23
N PRO A 458 -15.35 -2.63 14.93
CA PRO A 458 -14.69 -1.47 14.30
C PRO A 458 -13.76 -1.85 13.13
N GLU A 459 -13.18 -3.06 13.15
CA GLU A 459 -12.30 -3.57 12.09
C GLU A 459 -13.07 -4.15 10.89
N ASP A 460 -14.38 -4.38 11.02
CA ASP A 460 -15.24 -4.87 9.93
C ASP A 460 -15.71 -3.74 9.01
N ILE A 461 -14.85 -3.38 8.05
CA ILE A 461 -15.18 -2.39 7.01
C ILE A 461 -16.01 -2.93 5.85
N SER A 462 -16.43 -4.20 5.87
CA SER A 462 -17.25 -4.76 4.80
C SER A 462 -18.58 -4.02 4.63
N ALA A 463 -19.02 -3.29 5.66
CA ALA A 463 -20.18 -2.40 5.61
C ALA A 463 -20.02 -1.23 4.61
N ILE A 464 -18.80 -0.74 4.41
CA ILE A 464 -18.51 0.42 3.55
C ILE A 464 -17.77 0.07 2.26
N THR A 465 -16.99 -1.02 2.24
CA THR A 465 -16.21 -1.43 1.06
C THR A 465 -16.99 -2.29 0.06
N ARG A 466 -18.20 -2.73 0.42
CA ARG A 466 -19.04 -3.50 -0.50
C ARG A 466 -19.43 -2.68 -1.73
N HIS A 467 -19.30 -3.30 -2.90
CA HIS A 467 -19.87 -2.77 -4.12
C HIS A 467 -21.40 -2.86 -4.09
N GLU A 468 -22.08 -1.83 -4.59
CA GLU A 468 -23.52 -1.78 -4.68
C GLU A 468 -23.93 -1.22 -6.04
N ASP A 469 -24.89 -1.90 -6.70
CA ASP A 469 -25.40 -1.51 -8.02
C ASP A 469 -26.39 -0.34 -7.97
N TYR A 470 -26.84 0.03 -6.77
CA TYR A 470 -27.78 1.13 -6.51
C TYR A 470 -27.10 2.21 -5.66
N ASP A 471 -27.71 3.39 -5.56
CA ASP A 471 -27.28 4.43 -4.62
C ASP A 471 -27.71 4.06 -3.20
N TRP A 472 -26.73 3.66 -2.40
CA TRP A 472 -26.86 3.30 -1.00
C TRP A 472 -26.12 4.30 -0.13
N ILE A 473 -26.71 4.58 1.04
CA ILE A 473 -26.01 5.23 2.15
C ILE A 473 -25.85 4.25 3.30
N THR A 474 -24.68 4.29 3.94
CA THR A 474 -24.34 3.56 5.14
C THR A 474 -23.98 4.56 6.24
N LEU A 475 -24.88 4.72 7.22
CA LEU A 475 -24.71 5.60 8.38
C LEU A 475 -24.02 4.84 9.52
N ILE A 476 -22.96 5.42 10.10
CA ILE A 476 -22.11 4.75 11.09
C ILE A 476 -21.90 5.63 12.33
N THR A 477 -21.95 5.03 13.51
CA THR A 477 -21.51 5.69 14.76
C THR A 477 -21.04 4.69 15.81
N CYS A 478 -20.31 5.18 16.80
CA CYS A 478 -19.84 4.47 17.97
C CYS A 478 -20.97 3.94 18.86
N ARG A 479 -20.73 2.77 19.47
CA ARG A 479 -21.67 2.13 20.38
C ARG A 479 -20.96 1.47 21.55
N ARG A 480 -21.59 1.59 22.72
CA ARG A 480 -21.20 0.92 23.97
C ARG A 480 -19.80 1.36 24.42
N TYR A 481 -19.77 2.55 25.02
CA TYR A 481 -18.60 3.07 25.72
C TYR A 481 -18.23 2.17 26.90
N ASP A 482 -16.93 1.87 27.05
CA ASP A 482 -16.36 1.17 28.19
C ASP A 482 -15.45 2.13 28.98
N GLU A 483 -15.91 2.53 30.16
CA GLU A 483 -15.20 3.44 31.06
C GLU A 483 -13.82 2.90 31.50
N LYS A 484 -13.58 1.58 31.46
CA LYS A 484 -12.29 1.02 31.87
C LYS A 484 -11.22 1.18 30.80
N THR A 485 -11.62 1.12 29.54
CA THR A 485 -10.72 1.18 28.40
C THR A 485 -10.77 2.51 27.67
N ASP A 486 -11.68 3.41 28.09
CA ASP A 486 -11.91 4.72 27.48
C ASP A 486 -12.17 4.60 25.96
N SER A 487 -13.04 3.64 25.58
CA SER A 487 -13.27 3.31 24.18
C SER A 487 -14.66 2.73 23.89
N PHE A 488 -15.11 2.87 22.64
CA PHE A 488 -16.35 2.27 22.15
C PHE A 488 -16.10 0.91 21.49
N LYS A 489 -16.75 -0.13 22.02
CA LYS A 489 -16.50 -1.51 21.59
C LYS A 489 -17.06 -1.88 20.22
N TYR A 490 -18.14 -1.22 19.79
CA TYR A 490 -18.85 -1.60 18.58
C TYR A 490 -19.22 -0.36 17.76
N ARG A 491 -19.69 -0.61 16.54
CA ARG A 491 -20.36 0.38 15.70
C ARG A 491 -21.82 0.02 15.49
N THR A 492 -22.66 1.05 15.53
CA THR A 492 -24.01 0.98 14.96
C THR A 492 -23.89 1.32 13.48
N VAL A 493 -24.38 0.44 12.62
CA VAL A 493 -24.37 0.60 11.16
C VAL A 493 -25.80 0.53 10.66
N VAL A 494 -26.28 1.56 9.99
CA VAL A 494 -27.60 1.63 9.35
C VAL A 494 -27.41 1.77 7.86
N ARG A 495 -28.10 0.93 7.07
CA ARG A 495 -28.04 1.01 5.61
C ARG A 495 -29.38 1.43 5.06
N ALA A 496 -29.38 2.35 4.11
CA ALA A 496 -30.56 2.82 3.41
C ALA A 496 -30.27 2.92 1.91
N VAL A 497 -31.29 2.68 1.09
CA VAL A 497 -31.18 2.70 -0.38
C VAL A 497 -32.07 3.80 -0.93
N LEU A 498 -31.62 4.48 -2.00
CA LEU A 498 -32.39 5.52 -2.67
C LEU A 498 -33.70 4.95 -3.21
N VAL A 499 -34.81 5.61 -2.89
CA VAL A 499 -36.17 5.24 -3.34
C VAL A 499 -36.86 6.37 -4.12
N GLY A 500 -36.36 7.60 -4.05
CA GLY A 500 -36.94 8.73 -4.77
C GLY A 500 -36.03 9.96 -4.76
N VAL A 501 -36.28 10.87 -5.70
CA VAL A 501 -35.63 12.18 -5.78
C VAL A 501 -36.70 13.23 -6.10
N GLU A 502 -36.75 14.31 -5.31
CA GLU A 502 -37.71 15.41 -5.44
C GLU A 502 -36.98 16.74 -5.62
N SER A 503 -37.56 17.68 -6.37
CA SER A 503 -37.03 19.05 -6.47
C SER A 503 -37.44 19.88 -5.26
N GLU A 504 -36.54 20.74 -4.76
CA GLU A 504 -36.77 21.66 -3.64
C GLU A 504 -36.98 23.11 -4.05
#